data_AF-A0A964BU19-F1
#
_entry.id   AF-A0A964BU19-F1
#
_cell.length_a   1.000
_cell.length_b   1.000
_cell.length_c   1.000
_cell.angle_alpha   90.00
_cell.angle_beta   90.00
_cell.angle_gamma   90.00
#
_symmetry.space_group_name_H-M   'P 1'
#
loop_
_entity.id
_entity.type
_entity.pdbx_description
1 polymer ?
#
loop_
_entity_poly.entity_id
_entity_poly.type
_entity_poly.pdbx_seq_one_letter_code
_entity_poly.pdbx_strand_id
1 'polypeptide(L)'
;MKKLGTRITDEHKEKLIALCDLENLHQGEMIEKLIDYYLDNPVKDTDLEVKSEFIDQLELNESETKEVQDAVINSGQELKAIAKDGLMYKAKYLNTIQTSLCEIPKEELRSSTAKGVAAYKIEKCVEAIIEHNNNSPEPKDRVCLSKTLVQKLTGSNPRTVGQWFDEHHGLINDHNAKYQLTHSHNRRGAGFDYFQHLNLEYLKA
;
A
#
# COMPACT_ATOMS: atom_id res chain seq x y z
N MET A 1 -20.24 -44.56 36.95
CA MET A 1 -19.92 -44.81 35.53
C MET A 1 -21.16 -44.58 34.69
N LYS A 2 -21.19 -43.53 33.85
CA LYS A 2 -22.21 -43.42 32.81
C LYS A 2 -21.92 -44.51 31.79
N LYS A 3 -22.85 -45.45 31.58
CA LYS A 3 -22.71 -46.42 30.48
C LYS A 3 -22.90 -45.65 29.17
N LEU A 4 -21.88 -45.66 28.31
CA LEU A 4 -21.97 -45.08 26.98
C LEU A 4 -22.94 -45.96 26.16
N GLY A 5 -24.10 -45.41 25.80
CA GLY A 5 -25.00 -46.01 24.84
C GLY A 5 -24.68 -45.44 23.46
N THR A 6 -24.07 -46.22 22.58
CA THR A 6 -23.68 -45.74 21.24
C THR A 6 -24.83 -45.91 20.25
N ARG A 7 -25.65 -44.87 20.10
CA ARG A 7 -26.48 -44.71 18.89
C ARG A 7 -25.59 -44.15 17.78
N ILE A 8 -24.86 -45.04 17.12
CA ILE A 8 -24.10 -44.73 15.89
C ILE A 8 -24.97 -45.11 14.68
N THR A 9 -25.03 -44.24 13.67
CA THR A 9 -25.74 -44.51 12.41
C THR A 9 -24.96 -45.53 11.57
N ASP A 10 -25.64 -46.24 10.66
CA ASP A 10 -24.99 -47.29 9.86
C ASP A 10 -23.88 -46.72 8.95
N GLU A 11 -24.07 -45.52 8.39
CA GLU A 11 -23.03 -44.80 7.64
C GLU A 11 -21.74 -44.59 8.47
N HIS A 12 -21.86 -44.25 9.75
CA HIS A 12 -20.70 -44.07 10.62
C HIS A 12 -20.07 -45.41 11.03
N LYS A 13 -20.83 -46.50 11.05
CA LYS A 13 -20.27 -47.85 11.25
C LYS A 13 -19.39 -48.25 10.08
N GLU A 14 -19.86 -48.03 8.85
CA GLU A 14 -19.11 -48.35 7.64
C GLU A 14 -17.78 -47.58 7.58
N LYS A 15 -17.82 -46.28 7.90
CA LYS A 15 -16.62 -45.45 8.01
C LYS A 15 -15.65 -45.97 9.07
N LEU A 16 -16.16 -46.36 10.24
CA LEU A 16 -15.32 -46.90 11.31
C LEU A 16 -14.70 -48.26 10.94
N ILE A 17 -15.45 -49.13 10.27
CA ILE A 17 -14.94 -50.42 9.77
C ILE A 17 -13.82 -50.20 8.75
N ALA A 18 -14.04 -49.31 7.78
CA ALA A 18 -13.02 -48.99 6.78
C ALA A 18 -11.71 -48.47 7.40
N LEU A 19 -11.80 -47.65 8.46
CA LEU A 19 -10.65 -47.19 9.21
C LEU A 19 -9.95 -48.32 9.96
N CYS A 20 -10.72 -49.22 10.59
CA CYS A 20 -10.17 -50.40 11.28
C CYS A 20 -9.40 -51.31 10.30
N ASP A 21 -9.95 -51.54 9.11
CA ASP A 21 -9.32 -52.36 8.07
C ASP A 21 -8.05 -51.69 7.54
N LEU A 22 -8.05 -50.37 7.34
CA LEU A 22 -6.92 -49.61 6.85
C LEU A 22 -5.73 -49.66 7.81
N GLU A 23 -5.99 -49.47 9.10
CA GLU A 23 -4.95 -49.40 10.14
C GLU A 23 -4.67 -50.76 10.78
N ASN A 24 -5.42 -51.80 10.39
CA ASN A 24 -5.37 -53.14 10.97
C ASN A 24 -5.53 -53.13 12.50
N LEU A 25 -6.55 -52.43 12.99
CA LEU A 25 -6.85 -52.24 14.41
C LEU A 25 -8.24 -52.75 14.77
N HIS A 26 -8.42 -53.19 16.02
CA HIS A 26 -9.76 -53.48 16.52
C HIS A 26 -10.55 -52.18 16.78
N GLN A 27 -11.88 -52.28 16.72
CA GLN A 27 -12.77 -51.12 16.86
C GLN A 27 -12.51 -50.30 18.15
N GLY A 28 -12.21 -50.98 19.26
CA GLY A 28 -11.87 -50.31 20.52
C GLY A 28 -10.58 -49.48 20.42
N GLU A 29 -9.54 -50.05 19.83
CA GLU A 29 -8.23 -49.41 19.65
C GLU A 29 -8.31 -48.24 18.66
N MET A 30 -9.12 -48.38 17.61
CA MET A 30 -9.40 -47.29 16.67
C MET A 30 -10.11 -46.13 17.38
N ILE A 31 -11.08 -46.41 18.24
CA ILE A 31 -11.78 -45.37 19.00
C ILE A 31 -10.82 -44.66 19.96
N GLU A 32 -9.95 -45.39 20.67
CA GLU A 32 -8.92 -44.80 21.53
C GLU A 32 -7.99 -43.90 20.72
N LYS A 33 -7.47 -44.38 19.58
CA LYS A 33 -6.61 -43.60 18.68
C LYS A 33 -7.29 -42.33 18.15
N LEU A 34 -8.59 -42.41 17.82
CA LEU A 34 -9.36 -41.24 17.38
C LEU A 34 -9.62 -40.24 18.51
N ILE A 35 -9.83 -40.72 19.74
CA ILE A 35 -9.96 -39.87 20.92
C ILE A 35 -8.65 -39.15 21.19
N ASP A 36 -7.52 -39.87 21.21
CA ASP A 36 -6.19 -39.30 21.43
C ASP A 36 -5.86 -38.29 20.33
N TYR A 37 -6.11 -38.63 19.07
CA TYR A 37 -5.95 -37.71 17.94
C TYR A 37 -6.76 -36.42 18.13
N TYR A 38 -8.01 -36.51 18.57
CA TYR A 38 -8.87 -35.33 18.78
C TYR A 38 -8.45 -34.50 20.00
N LEU A 39 -7.95 -35.13 21.05
CA LEU A 39 -7.44 -34.44 22.25
C LEU A 39 -6.10 -33.76 21.98
N ASP A 40 -5.25 -34.38 21.17
CA ASP A 40 -3.94 -33.85 20.77
C ASP A 40 -4.05 -32.80 19.66
N ASN A 41 -5.14 -32.84 18.88
CA ASN A 41 -5.48 -31.85 17.86
C ASN A 41 -6.84 -31.23 18.20
N PRO A 42 -6.94 -30.44 19.29
CA PRO A 42 -8.20 -29.82 19.66
C PRO A 42 -8.66 -28.95 18.50
N VAL A 43 -9.79 -29.31 17.89
CA VAL A 43 -10.45 -28.45 16.91
C VAL A 43 -10.80 -27.16 17.64
N LYS A 44 -9.98 -26.13 17.43
CA LYS A 44 -10.34 -24.75 17.74
C LYS A 44 -11.42 -24.37 16.75
N ASP A 45 -12.67 -24.57 17.18
CA ASP A 45 -13.82 -23.92 16.58
C ASP A 45 -13.51 -22.42 16.58
N THR A 46 -13.38 -21.81 15.39
CA THR A 46 -12.87 -20.44 15.07
C THR A 46 -11.38 -20.25 14.71
N ASP A 47 -10.70 -21.21 14.08
CA ASP A 47 -9.50 -20.87 13.30
C ASP A 47 -9.85 -20.47 11.85
N LEU A 48 -10.48 -19.30 11.69
CA LEU A 48 -10.14 -18.41 10.57
C LEU A 48 -8.82 -17.73 10.94
N GLU A 49 -7.78 -18.53 11.18
CA GLU A 49 -6.45 -18.02 11.45
C GLU A 49 -6.01 -17.33 10.16
N VAL A 50 -5.71 -16.04 10.27
CA VAL A 50 -5.19 -15.23 9.18
C VAL A 50 -3.73 -15.62 8.93
N LYS A 51 -3.48 -16.90 8.62
CA LYS A 51 -2.19 -17.39 8.13
C LYS A 51 -2.31 -17.55 6.63
N SER A 52 -2.23 -16.42 5.95
CA SER A 52 -1.89 -16.43 4.53
C SER A 52 -0.47 -15.90 4.41
N GLU A 53 0.40 -16.60 3.66
CA GLU A 53 1.72 -16.10 3.22
C GLU A 53 1.66 -14.68 2.64
N PHE A 54 0.46 -14.25 2.21
CA PHE A 54 0.13 -12.92 1.74
C PHE A 54 0.18 -11.82 2.82
N ILE A 55 -0.10 -12.13 4.10
CA ILE A 55 -0.05 -11.13 5.19
C ILE A 55 1.39 -10.80 5.56
N ASP A 56 2.25 -11.82 5.59
CA ASP A 56 3.66 -11.65 5.94
C ASP A 56 4.38 -10.74 4.92
N GLN A 57 3.90 -10.69 3.67
CA GLN A 57 4.40 -9.78 2.64
C GLN A 57 3.91 -8.33 2.75
N LEU A 58 2.87 -8.08 3.55
CA LEU A 58 2.28 -6.74 3.72
C LEU A 58 2.96 -5.93 4.84
N GLU A 59 3.91 -6.53 5.56
CA GLU A 59 4.67 -5.88 6.64
C GLU A 59 3.78 -5.15 7.67
N LEU A 60 2.60 -5.70 7.95
CA LEU A 60 1.64 -5.10 8.87
C LEU A 60 2.20 -5.09 10.30
N ASN A 61 2.03 -3.97 11.01
CA ASN A 61 2.33 -3.92 12.43
C ASN A 61 1.24 -4.64 13.25
N GLU A 62 1.47 -4.82 14.56
CA GLU A 62 0.55 -5.54 15.45
C GLU A 62 -0.86 -4.91 15.48
N SER A 63 -0.95 -3.58 15.41
CA SER A 63 -2.23 -2.87 15.41
C SER A 63 -2.99 -3.08 14.10
N GLU A 64 -2.29 -3.04 12.96
CA GLU A 64 -2.87 -3.26 11.64
C GLU A 64 -3.32 -4.71 11.46
N THR A 65 -2.52 -5.66 11.95
CA THR A 65 -2.84 -7.08 11.92
C THR A 65 -4.12 -7.37 12.71
N LYS A 66 -4.25 -6.76 13.89
CA LYS A 66 -5.46 -6.89 14.71
C LYS A 66 -6.68 -6.32 14.01
N GLU A 67 -6.57 -5.13 13.40
CA GLU A 67 -7.67 -4.51 12.65
C GLU A 67 -8.14 -5.40 11.49
N VAL A 68 -7.21 -6.02 10.76
CA VAL A 68 -7.52 -6.96 9.67
C VAL A 68 -8.20 -8.23 10.19
N GLN A 69 -7.73 -8.79 11.32
CA GLN A 69 -8.35 -9.95 11.97
C GLN A 69 -9.78 -9.62 12.42
N ASP A 70 -9.97 -8.48 13.07
CA ASP A 70 -11.28 -8.01 13.51
C ASP A 70 -12.22 -7.82 12.30
N ALA A 71 -11.72 -7.30 11.17
CA ALA A 71 -12.49 -7.16 9.95
C ALA A 71 -12.92 -8.52 9.35
N VAL A 72 -12.05 -9.52 9.34
CA VAL A 72 -12.38 -10.90 8.91
C VAL A 72 -13.48 -11.49 9.79
N ILE A 73 -13.32 -11.38 11.11
CA ILE A 73 -14.29 -11.90 12.10
C ILE A 73 -15.65 -11.20 11.95
N ASN A 74 -15.66 -9.87 11.88
CA ASN A 74 -16.88 -9.07 11.85
C ASN A 74 -17.65 -9.18 10.52
N SER A 75 -16.94 -9.31 9.40
CA SER A 75 -17.55 -9.41 8.08
C SER A 75 -17.97 -10.83 7.71
N GLY A 76 -17.39 -11.85 8.35
CA GLY A 76 -17.55 -13.26 7.97
C GLY A 76 -16.99 -13.57 6.58
N GLN A 77 -16.19 -12.67 6.01
CA GLN A 77 -15.58 -12.84 4.69
C GLN A 77 -14.16 -13.41 4.82
N GLU A 78 -13.75 -14.18 3.83
CA GLU A 78 -12.35 -14.60 3.72
C GLU A 78 -11.45 -13.37 3.45
N LEU A 79 -10.24 -13.37 4.04
CA LEU A 79 -9.26 -12.29 3.87
C LEU A 79 -9.05 -11.90 2.40
N LYS A 80 -8.95 -12.88 1.49
CA LYS A 80 -8.73 -12.64 0.06
C LYS A 80 -9.83 -11.80 -0.58
N ALA A 81 -11.08 -11.94 -0.11
CA ALA A 81 -12.21 -11.18 -0.61
C ALA A 81 -12.13 -9.72 -0.11
N ILE A 82 -11.85 -9.53 1.18
CA ILE A 82 -11.61 -8.21 1.78
C ILE A 82 -10.46 -7.49 1.07
N ALA A 83 -9.33 -8.19 0.85
CA ALA A 83 -8.16 -7.65 0.17
C ALA A 83 -8.48 -7.25 -1.28
N LYS A 84 -9.20 -8.09 -2.02
CA LYS A 84 -9.63 -7.78 -3.40
C LYS A 84 -10.52 -6.54 -3.44
N ASP A 85 -11.51 -6.44 -2.56
CA ASP A 85 -12.44 -5.32 -2.53
C ASP A 85 -11.75 -4.02 -2.11
N GLY A 86 -10.88 -4.08 -1.09
CA GLY A 86 -10.04 -2.96 -0.67
C GLY A 86 -9.09 -2.48 -1.77
N LEU A 87 -8.44 -3.40 -2.47
CA LEU A 87 -7.57 -3.10 -3.61
C LEU A 87 -8.36 -2.43 -4.74
N MET A 88 -9.51 -2.99 -5.12
CA MET A 88 -10.36 -2.45 -6.16
C MET A 88 -10.90 -1.07 -5.80
N TYR A 89 -11.31 -0.86 -4.54
CA TYR A 89 -11.77 0.43 -4.05
C TYR A 89 -10.64 1.47 -4.12
N LYS A 90 -9.45 1.12 -3.62
CA LYS A 90 -8.28 2.00 -3.67
C LYS A 90 -7.89 2.33 -5.10
N ALA A 91 -7.86 1.35 -6.00
CA ALA A 91 -7.54 1.53 -7.41
C ALA A 91 -8.55 2.47 -8.10
N LYS A 92 -9.86 2.26 -7.91
CA LYS A 92 -10.89 3.16 -8.43
C LYS A 92 -10.70 4.59 -7.94
N TYR A 93 -10.49 4.75 -6.64
CA TYR A 93 -10.27 6.04 -6.02
C TYR A 93 -9.03 6.75 -6.58
N LEU A 94 -7.91 6.04 -6.77
CA LEU A 94 -6.70 6.59 -7.40
C LEU A 94 -6.94 6.97 -8.86
N ASN A 95 -7.66 6.14 -9.62
CA ASN A 95 -8.01 6.42 -11.01
C ASN A 95 -8.94 7.64 -11.13
N THR A 96 -9.91 7.79 -10.23
CA THR A 96 -10.76 9.00 -10.19
C THR A 96 -9.93 10.24 -9.93
N ILE A 97 -9.01 10.20 -8.95
CA ILE A 97 -8.10 11.32 -8.69
C ILE A 97 -7.29 11.64 -9.95
N GLN A 98 -6.65 10.64 -10.57
CA GLN A 98 -5.82 10.87 -11.75
C GLN A 98 -6.63 11.48 -12.91
N THR A 99 -7.83 10.95 -13.15
CA THR A 99 -8.71 11.44 -14.23
C THR A 99 -9.12 12.88 -13.95
N SER A 100 -9.57 13.19 -12.73
CA SER A 100 -9.91 14.55 -12.33
C SER A 100 -8.72 15.51 -12.37
N LEU A 101 -7.49 15.02 -12.15
CA LEU A 101 -6.28 15.86 -12.24
C LEU A 101 -5.88 16.16 -13.68
N CYS A 102 -6.04 15.21 -14.61
CA CYS A 102 -5.78 15.41 -16.03
C CYS A 102 -6.80 16.35 -16.69
N GLU A 103 -8.02 16.43 -16.16
CA GLU A 103 -9.09 17.26 -16.69
C GLU A 103 -9.05 18.71 -16.20
N ILE A 104 -8.29 19.02 -15.14
CA ILE A 104 -8.18 20.40 -14.64
C ILE A 104 -7.32 21.22 -15.62
N PRO A 105 -7.85 22.32 -16.20
CA PRO A 105 -7.07 23.25 -17.00
C PRO A 105 -5.87 23.79 -16.21
N LYS A 106 -4.73 24.04 -16.87
CA LYS A 106 -3.50 24.49 -16.20
C LYS A 106 -3.72 25.75 -15.38
N GLU A 107 -4.58 26.64 -15.87
CA GLU A 107 -4.96 27.92 -15.31
C GLU A 107 -5.78 27.76 -14.01
N GLU A 108 -6.55 26.67 -13.89
CA GLU A 108 -7.38 26.35 -12.72
C GLU A 108 -6.64 25.49 -11.70
N LEU A 109 -5.52 24.88 -12.09
CA LEU A 109 -4.72 24.01 -11.25
C LEU A 109 -4.28 24.72 -9.97
N ARG A 110 -3.97 26.02 -10.05
CA ARG A 110 -3.60 26.84 -8.91
C ARG A 110 -4.67 26.85 -7.82
N SER A 111 -5.90 27.23 -8.18
CA SER A 111 -7.02 27.40 -7.23
C SER A 111 -7.70 26.09 -6.84
N SER A 112 -7.43 25.00 -7.58
CA SER A 112 -8.05 23.73 -7.31
C SER A 112 -7.66 23.17 -5.93
N THR A 113 -8.68 22.83 -5.16
CA THR A 113 -8.59 22.13 -3.87
C THR A 113 -8.91 20.63 -4.02
N ALA A 114 -9.02 20.15 -5.26
CA ALA A 114 -9.31 18.75 -5.53
C ALA A 114 -8.24 17.84 -4.91
N LYS A 115 -8.68 16.65 -4.49
CA LYS A 115 -7.81 15.68 -3.84
C LYS A 115 -6.72 15.22 -4.83
N GLY A 116 -5.46 15.24 -4.39
CA GLY A 116 -4.31 14.89 -5.23
C GLY A 116 -3.67 16.06 -5.99
N VAL A 117 -4.29 17.25 -6.01
CA VAL A 117 -3.75 18.42 -6.74
C VAL A 117 -2.37 18.83 -6.24
N ALA A 118 -2.14 18.75 -4.92
CA ALA A 118 -0.84 19.07 -4.35
C ALA A 118 0.27 18.13 -4.87
N ALA A 119 0.01 16.83 -4.89
CA ALA A 119 0.95 15.83 -5.41
C ALA A 119 1.22 16.05 -6.90
N TYR A 120 0.17 16.31 -7.69
CA TYR A 120 0.29 16.60 -9.11
C TYR A 120 1.07 17.89 -9.40
N LYS A 121 0.85 18.97 -8.62
CA LYS A 121 1.66 20.20 -8.72
C LYS A 121 3.13 19.93 -8.45
N ILE A 122 3.42 19.12 -7.42
CA ILE A 122 4.79 18.71 -7.08
C ILE A 122 5.42 17.94 -8.24
N GLU A 123 4.73 16.94 -8.76
CA GLU A 123 5.18 16.13 -9.89
C GLU A 123 5.47 16.99 -11.12
N LYS A 124 4.53 17.86 -11.53
CA LYS A 124 4.73 18.76 -12.67
C LYS A 124 5.84 19.77 -12.46
N CYS A 125 6.02 20.28 -11.24
CA CYS A 125 7.14 21.14 -10.91
C CYS A 125 8.49 20.40 -11.03
N VAL A 126 8.56 19.15 -10.56
CA VAL A 126 9.78 18.34 -10.62
C VAL A 126 10.10 17.95 -12.06
N GLU A 127 9.12 17.49 -12.83
CA GLU A 127 9.25 17.20 -14.27
C GLU A 127 9.80 18.42 -15.02
N ALA A 128 9.24 19.62 -14.79
CA ALA A 128 9.69 20.85 -15.44
C ALA A 128 11.16 21.18 -15.09
N ILE A 129 11.57 21.01 -13.84
CA ILE A 129 12.97 21.22 -13.42
C ILE A 129 13.89 20.19 -14.09
N ILE A 130 13.49 18.92 -14.18
CA ILE A 130 14.30 17.87 -14.80
C ILE A 130 14.45 18.14 -16.30
N GLU A 131 13.36 18.44 -16.99
CA GLU A 131 13.34 18.78 -18.40
C GLU A 131 14.20 20.01 -18.69
N HIS A 132 14.01 21.09 -17.92
CA HIS A 132 14.83 22.30 -18.01
C HIS A 132 16.32 21.99 -17.87
N ASN A 133 16.70 21.22 -16.85
CA ASN A 133 18.10 20.87 -16.60
C ASN A 133 18.72 20.03 -17.70
N ASN A 134 17.94 19.08 -18.25
CA ASN A 134 18.37 18.23 -19.36
C ASN A 134 18.58 19.04 -20.64
N ASN A 135 17.77 20.09 -20.84
CA ASN A 135 17.83 20.96 -22.02
C ASN A 135 18.73 22.19 -21.84
N SER A 136 19.25 22.43 -20.62
CA SER A 136 20.10 23.58 -20.33
C SER A 136 21.54 23.36 -20.83
N PRO A 137 22.01 24.15 -21.81
CA PRO A 137 23.37 24.03 -22.34
C PRO A 137 24.41 24.50 -21.32
N GLU A 138 24.07 25.53 -20.54
CA GLU A 138 24.96 26.17 -19.57
C GLU A 138 24.74 25.59 -18.16
N PRO A 139 25.78 25.04 -17.50
CA PRO A 139 25.65 24.49 -16.14
C PRO A 139 25.11 25.49 -15.13
N LYS A 140 25.44 26.78 -15.30
CA LYS A 140 24.98 27.86 -14.43
C LYS A 140 23.47 28.07 -14.47
N ASP A 141 22.76 27.63 -15.51
CA ASP A 141 21.32 27.85 -15.68
C ASP A 141 20.48 26.69 -15.13
N ARG A 142 21.16 25.62 -14.69
CA ARG A 142 20.54 24.47 -14.04
C ARG A 142 20.09 24.79 -12.61
N VAL A 143 19.07 24.06 -12.18
CA VAL A 143 18.36 24.26 -10.92
C VAL A 143 18.40 22.97 -10.12
N CYS A 144 18.84 23.04 -8.86
CA CYS A 144 18.87 21.90 -7.96
C CYS A 144 17.44 21.55 -7.52
N LEU A 145 17.08 20.26 -7.55
CA LEU A 145 15.84 19.79 -6.94
C LEU A 145 15.98 19.86 -5.41
N SER A 146 15.19 20.72 -4.76
CA SER A 146 15.18 20.85 -3.30
C SER A 146 13.78 21.07 -2.74
N LYS A 147 13.53 20.58 -1.52
CA LYS A 147 12.24 20.69 -0.82
C LYS A 147 11.75 22.14 -0.79
N THR A 148 12.63 23.08 -0.44
CA THR A 148 12.31 24.51 -0.33
C THR A 148 11.91 25.14 -1.67
N LEU A 149 12.60 24.78 -2.76
CA LEU A 149 12.28 25.33 -4.08
C LEU A 149 10.93 24.80 -4.57
N VAL A 150 10.72 23.49 -4.49
CA VAL A 150 9.48 22.86 -4.93
C VAL A 150 8.29 23.36 -4.10
N GLN A 151 8.46 23.53 -2.78
CA GLN A 151 7.44 24.15 -1.94
C GLN A 151 7.08 25.56 -2.41
N LYS A 152 8.10 26.38 -2.71
CA LYS A 152 7.90 27.77 -3.19
C LYS A 152 7.16 27.81 -4.52
N LEU A 153 7.49 26.93 -5.46
CA LEU A 153 6.92 26.91 -6.81
C LEU A 153 5.52 26.32 -6.86
N THR A 154 5.22 25.36 -5.98
CA THR A 154 3.92 24.68 -5.99
C THR A 154 2.91 25.29 -5.03
N GLY A 155 3.38 26.06 -4.03
CA GLY A 155 2.55 26.54 -2.92
C GLY A 155 2.01 25.42 -2.04
N SER A 156 2.51 24.18 -2.19
CA SER A 156 2.01 23.01 -1.46
C SER A 156 2.46 23.01 -0.01
N ASN A 157 1.71 22.30 0.84
CA ASN A 157 2.04 22.15 2.26
C ASN A 157 3.43 21.48 2.42
N PRO A 158 4.33 22.01 3.30
CA PRO A 158 5.66 21.45 3.49
C PRO A 158 5.68 19.97 3.91
N ARG A 159 4.66 19.49 4.65
CA ARG A 159 4.53 18.07 4.99
C ARG A 159 4.32 17.22 3.74
N THR A 160 3.45 17.66 2.83
CA THR A 160 3.17 16.97 1.56
C THR A 160 4.39 16.95 0.65
N VAL A 161 5.11 18.06 0.54
CA VAL A 161 6.37 18.13 -0.21
C VAL A 161 7.43 17.23 0.42
N GLY A 162 7.53 17.23 1.75
CA GLY A 162 8.45 16.37 2.50
C GLY A 162 8.23 14.90 2.21
N GLN A 163 6.98 14.44 2.36
CA GLN A 163 6.59 13.06 2.09
C GLN A 163 6.91 12.66 0.64
N TRP A 164 6.55 13.47 -0.35
CA TRP A 164 6.83 13.17 -1.75
C TRP A 164 8.33 13.02 -2.02
N PHE A 165 9.17 13.88 -1.41
CA PHE A 165 10.62 13.80 -1.53
C PHE A 165 11.21 12.56 -0.86
N ASP A 166 10.63 12.10 0.25
CA ASP A 166 11.11 10.90 0.95
C ASP A 166 10.78 9.64 0.12
N GLU A 167 9.58 9.59 -0.48
CA GLU A 167 9.14 8.55 -1.42
C GLU A 167 10.00 8.51 -2.71
N HIS A 168 10.50 9.66 -3.19
CA HIS A 168 11.24 9.78 -4.46
C HIS A 168 12.72 10.13 -4.29
N HIS A 169 13.30 9.84 -3.11
CA HIS A 169 14.67 10.28 -2.76
C HIS A 169 15.74 9.78 -3.75
N GLY A 170 15.60 8.56 -4.29
CA GLY A 170 16.52 8.00 -5.29
C GLY A 170 16.58 8.86 -6.55
N LEU A 171 15.43 9.16 -7.15
CA LEU A 171 15.31 10.00 -8.34
C LEU A 171 15.93 11.39 -8.12
N ILE A 172 15.66 12.00 -6.97
CA ILE A 172 16.18 13.32 -6.63
C ILE A 172 17.71 13.30 -6.51
N ASN A 173 18.24 12.30 -5.81
CA ASN A 173 19.67 12.16 -5.60
C ASN A 173 20.40 11.89 -6.93
N ASP A 174 19.87 10.98 -7.75
CA ASP A 174 20.44 10.65 -9.05
C ASP A 174 20.46 11.86 -9.98
N HIS A 175 19.36 12.61 -10.06
CA HIS A 175 19.27 13.82 -10.88
C HIS A 175 20.22 14.91 -10.42
N ASN A 176 20.25 15.20 -9.12
CA ASN A 176 21.16 16.22 -8.58
C ASN A 176 22.63 15.79 -8.73
N ALA A 177 22.96 14.51 -8.49
CA ALA A 177 24.31 13.98 -8.66
C ALA A 177 24.79 14.03 -10.12
N LYS A 178 23.92 13.68 -11.08
CA LYS A 178 24.21 13.73 -12.53
C LYS A 178 24.79 15.07 -12.97
N TYR A 179 24.31 16.16 -12.40
CA TYR A 179 24.72 17.53 -12.74
C TYR A 179 25.53 18.22 -11.63
N GLN A 180 25.91 17.49 -10.57
CA GLN A 180 26.61 18.00 -9.38
C GLN A 180 25.90 19.20 -8.73
N LEU A 181 24.57 19.16 -8.73
CA LEU A 181 23.71 20.22 -8.23
C LEU A 181 23.63 20.16 -6.71
N THR A 182 23.65 21.34 -6.13
CA THR A 182 23.52 21.57 -4.69
C THR A 182 22.64 22.78 -4.45
N HIS A 183 22.21 22.98 -3.21
CA HIS A 183 21.37 24.11 -2.82
C HIS A 183 21.93 25.49 -3.20
N SER A 184 23.25 25.63 -3.39
CA SER A 184 23.85 26.88 -3.84
C SER A 184 23.42 27.28 -5.26
N HIS A 185 23.11 26.32 -6.12
CA HIS A 185 22.65 26.56 -7.49
C HIS A 185 21.27 27.22 -7.52
N ASN A 186 20.51 27.16 -6.42
CA ASN A 186 19.23 27.84 -6.27
C ASN A 186 19.36 29.26 -5.68
N ARG A 187 20.59 29.72 -5.38
CA ARG A 187 20.84 31.09 -4.91
C ARG A 187 20.98 32.01 -6.12
N ARG A 188 19.84 32.52 -6.59
CA ARG A 188 19.77 33.50 -7.68
C ARG A 188 19.57 34.91 -7.12
N GLY A 189 20.01 35.91 -7.86
CA GLY A 189 19.88 37.32 -7.48
C GLY A 189 18.43 37.76 -7.29
N ALA A 190 18.25 38.89 -6.60
CA ALA A 190 16.94 39.51 -6.45
C ALA A 190 16.35 39.81 -7.84
N GLY A 191 15.11 39.37 -8.09
CA GLY A 191 14.43 39.52 -9.37
C GLY A 191 14.47 38.30 -10.30
N PHE A 192 15.18 37.23 -9.94
CA PHE A 192 15.11 36.00 -10.74
C PHE A 192 13.74 35.31 -10.61
N ASP A 193 13.02 35.20 -11.72
CA ASP A 193 11.71 34.58 -11.78
C ASP A 193 11.82 33.10 -12.17
N TYR A 194 11.79 32.24 -11.15
CA TYR A 194 11.77 30.80 -11.36
C TYR A 194 10.52 30.29 -12.10
N PHE A 195 9.38 30.97 -11.98
CA PHE A 195 8.17 30.54 -12.66
C PHE A 195 8.32 30.71 -14.16
N GLN A 196 8.80 31.87 -14.60
CA GLN A 196 9.08 32.10 -16.02
C GLN A 196 10.22 31.21 -16.52
N HIS A 197 11.31 31.09 -15.75
CA HIS A 197 12.49 30.32 -16.15
C HIS A 197 12.19 28.82 -16.35
N LEU A 198 11.23 28.28 -15.60
CA LEU A 198 10.85 26.85 -15.65
C LEU A 198 9.53 26.61 -16.40
N ASN A 199 8.94 27.64 -17.04
CA ASN A 199 7.65 27.57 -17.72
C ASN A 199 6.51 27.07 -16.80
N LEU A 200 6.47 27.60 -15.59
CA LEU A 200 5.52 27.28 -14.52
C LEU A 200 4.60 28.47 -14.17
N GLU A 201 4.40 29.45 -15.07
CA GLU A 201 3.60 30.65 -14.75
C GLU A 201 2.15 30.32 -14.33
N TYR A 202 1.60 29.20 -14.80
CA TYR A 202 0.27 28.73 -14.40
C TYR A 202 0.18 28.32 -12.91
N LEU A 203 1.31 28.13 -12.23
CA LEU A 203 1.38 27.91 -10.78
C LEU A 203 1.60 29.21 -9.98
N LYS A 204 1.89 30.33 -10.66
CA LYS A 204 2.26 31.59 -10.03
C LYS A 204 1.05 32.25 -9.35
N ALA A 205 1.30 32.81 -8.15
CA ALA A 205 0.30 33.51 -7.34
C ALA A 205 -0.05 34.90 -7.91
#